data_AF-A0A7V0QR88-F1
#
_entry.id   AF-A0A7V0QR88-F1
#
_cell.length_a   1.000
_cell.length_b   1.000
_cell.length_c   1.000
_cell.angle_alpha   90.00
_cell.angle_beta   90.00
_cell.angle_gamma   90.00
#
_symmetry.space_group_name_H-M   'P 1'
#
loop_
_entity.id
_entity.type
_entity.pdbx_description
1 polymer ?
#
loop_
_entity_poly.entity_id
_entity_poly.type
_entity_poly.pdbx_seq_one_letter_code
_entity_poly.pdbx_strand_id
1 'polypeptide(L)'
;FRETQIRDGLHIFGQAPEGEGLINLLVAMMRFEAPNRPSIRRAILESMGLNYDKILDNPTDFNPRFSKTNGELLDLATHIALDIMTEILKRASVDTISQISDREILEVCRSIIGGKYAKKWTEKEEQKLLDSIRFGISLIPKVQEVRNEMENLFSGFEGTYIEPGPAGSIIRGRIDVLPTGRNFYAVDPLRIPTPAAWQVGMKLAEELIKFYKEKNGSYPENIGFVEWCIDPFRADGEGVAQILYTMGTRPVWDESGVVKDVEVIPLKELGRPRIDCTVRVDGIFRDTMPNLMELIDKAVRKVAFLDEPLEHNFIKKHVIEMMKILDKSTEDKDKIFRKATYRVFSEKPGTVGDGVNYAVYASAWKEKDDLAEVWIDWGSYAYGEGVRGESAHRELVSLLKSVNVTYEKLESDDFDTLDCCCFYGYHGGFTCAAETVSGKKVEVYFGDTRDPERPSVREMKEEMERTARTRLLNPAWIEGKKRHGYKGAVDISERVGRVYGWAATADIVENWVFDGIVDTFVADKEMREWFKENNPWALEEIARRLLETVERGIYKADEEHIQ
;
A
#
# COMPACT_ATOMS: atom_id res chain seq x y z
N PHE A 1 -9.98 2.86 12.65
CA PHE A 1 -9.31 3.85 11.77
C PHE A 1 -8.71 5.05 12.51
N ARG A 2 -8.98 5.29 13.81
CA ARG A 2 -8.40 6.43 14.56
C ARG A 2 -6.86 6.43 14.58
N GLU A 3 -6.28 5.24 14.52
CA GLU A 3 -4.84 5.01 14.48
C GLU A 3 -4.18 5.22 13.11
N THR A 4 -4.90 5.60 12.06
CA THR A 4 -4.33 5.79 10.70
C THR A 4 -3.38 6.99 10.70
N GLN A 5 -2.17 6.84 10.15
CA GLN A 5 -1.28 7.98 9.98
C GLN A 5 -1.65 8.78 8.73
N ILE A 6 -1.57 10.11 8.85
CA ILE A 6 -1.92 11.03 7.77
C ILE A 6 -0.78 12.02 7.55
N ARG A 7 -0.60 12.43 6.30
CA ARG A 7 0.33 13.52 5.96
C ARG A 7 -0.33 14.85 6.30
N ASP A 8 0.14 15.46 7.37
CA ASP A 8 -0.30 16.78 7.84
C ASP A 8 0.42 17.91 7.06
N GLY A 9 0.12 17.99 5.75
CA GLY A 9 0.67 18.99 4.84
C GLY A 9 1.54 18.41 3.72
N LEU A 10 2.51 19.22 3.27
CA LEU A 10 3.45 18.93 2.20
C LEU A 10 4.87 19.23 2.62
N HIS A 11 5.81 18.44 2.10
CA HIS A 11 7.23 18.72 2.25
C HIS A 11 7.62 20.00 1.49
N ILE A 12 8.49 20.81 2.09
CA ILE A 12 9.15 21.94 1.43
C ILE A 12 10.64 21.59 1.37
N PHE A 13 11.18 21.52 0.16
CA PHE A 13 12.54 21.07 -0.09
C PHE A 13 13.57 21.86 0.73
N GLY A 14 14.41 21.16 1.49
CA GLY A 14 15.41 21.74 2.40
C GLY A 14 14.87 22.27 3.73
N GLN A 15 13.57 22.22 3.98
CA GLN A 15 12.97 22.69 5.23
C GLN A 15 12.78 21.52 6.21
N ALA A 16 13.41 21.63 7.38
CA ALA A 16 13.24 20.64 8.43
C ALA A 16 11.89 20.77 9.12
N PRO A 17 11.26 19.65 9.54
CA PRO A 17 10.11 19.72 10.42
C PRO A 17 10.54 20.29 11.78
N GLU A 18 9.70 21.14 12.34
CA GLU A 18 9.92 21.82 13.62
C GLU A 18 8.68 21.68 14.51
N GLY A 19 8.86 21.94 15.82
CA GLY A 19 7.77 21.91 16.81
C GLY A 19 6.94 20.62 16.74
N GLU A 20 5.63 20.79 16.61
CA GLU A 20 4.67 19.68 16.55
C GLU A 20 4.91 18.74 15.36
N GLY A 21 5.31 19.26 14.19
CA GLY A 21 5.60 18.45 13.00
C GLY A 21 6.76 17.48 13.23
N LEU A 22 7.82 17.93 13.91
CA LEU A 22 8.94 17.07 14.29
C LEU A 22 8.48 16.00 15.29
N ILE A 23 7.72 16.38 16.31
CA ILE A 23 7.23 15.47 17.35
C ILE A 23 6.34 14.37 16.75
N ASN A 24 5.40 14.75 15.89
CA ASN A 24 4.51 13.82 15.19
C ASN A 24 5.32 12.82 14.35
N LEU A 25 6.32 13.30 13.61
CA LEU A 25 7.19 12.43 12.80
C LEU A 25 8.01 11.46 13.66
N LEU A 26 8.57 11.92 14.78
CA LEU A 26 9.33 11.06 15.71
C LEU A 26 8.44 9.98 16.32
N VAL A 27 7.26 10.33 16.83
CA VAL A 27 6.30 9.36 17.39
C VAL A 27 5.84 8.37 16.32
N ALA A 28 5.66 8.82 15.08
CA ALA A 28 5.34 7.95 13.96
C ALA A 28 6.46 6.93 13.68
N MET A 29 7.73 7.32 13.72
CA MET A 29 8.88 6.42 13.51
C MET A 29 9.13 5.46 14.68
N MET A 30 8.67 5.79 15.89
CA MET A 30 8.76 4.91 17.07
C MET A 30 7.60 3.90 17.18
N ARG A 31 6.68 3.90 16.21
CA ARG A 31 5.41 3.16 16.29
C ARG A 31 5.57 1.65 16.20
N PHE A 32 6.50 1.16 15.39
CA PHE A 32 6.68 -0.27 15.13
C PHE A 32 7.89 -0.84 15.86
N GLU A 33 7.80 -2.12 16.16
CA GLU A 33 8.85 -2.86 16.86
C GLU A 33 9.91 -3.35 15.87
N ALA A 34 11.16 -3.37 16.32
CA ALA A 34 12.28 -3.98 15.61
C ALA A 34 13.18 -4.71 16.62
N PRO A 35 14.14 -5.55 16.17
CA PRO A 35 15.06 -6.23 17.09
C PRO A 35 15.73 -5.22 18.04
N ASN A 36 15.59 -5.44 19.35
CA ASN A 36 16.08 -4.56 20.43
C ASN A 36 15.52 -3.11 20.40
N ARG A 37 14.39 -2.87 19.74
CA ARG A 37 13.71 -1.57 19.69
C ARG A 37 12.20 -1.77 19.89
N PRO A 38 11.70 -1.67 21.13
CA PRO A 38 10.28 -1.79 21.38
C PRO A 38 9.52 -0.60 20.78
N SER A 39 8.28 -0.85 20.33
CA SER A 39 7.34 0.22 20.00
C SER A 39 7.11 1.13 21.21
N ILE A 40 7.07 2.45 21.00
CA ILE A 40 6.75 3.40 22.07
C ILE A 40 5.36 3.12 22.68
N ARG A 41 4.39 2.68 21.86
CA ARG A 41 3.05 2.31 22.36
C ARG A 41 3.11 1.09 23.26
N ARG A 42 3.93 0.09 22.92
CA ARG A 42 4.18 -1.09 23.77
C ARG A 42 4.79 -0.66 25.10
N ALA A 43 5.85 0.14 25.07
CA ALA A 43 6.53 0.61 26.27
C ALA A 43 5.56 1.37 27.20
N ILE A 44 4.73 2.27 26.65
CA ILE A 44 3.73 3.02 27.41
C ILE A 44 2.65 2.09 27.97
N LEU A 45 2.01 1.25 27.16
CA LEU A 45 0.90 0.40 27.60
C LEU A 45 1.36 -0.63 28.66
N GLU A 46 2.53 -1.23 28.49
CA GLU A 46 3.09 -2.15 29.50
C GLU A 46 3.41 -1.42 30.81
N SER A 47 3.90 -0.17 30.76
CA SER A 47 4.13 0.65 31.96
C SER A 47 2.84 1.01 32.71
N MET A 48 1.69 0.99 32.02
CA MET A 48 0.34 1.12 32.59
C MET A 48 -0.19 -0.22 33.16
N GLY A 49 0.54 -1.32 32.96
CA GLY A 49 0.16 -2.67 33.36
C GLY A 49 -0.82 -3.34 32.39
N LEU A 50 -0.75 -2.99 31.10
CA LEU A 50 -1.56 -3.57 30.04
C LEU A 50 -0.71 -4.50 29.16
N ASN A 51 -1.36 -5.47 28.50
CA ASN A 51 -0.70 -6.31 27.51
C ASN A 51 -0.92 -5.69 26.12
N TYR A 52 0.16 -5.19 25.51
CA TYR A 52 0.11 -4.51 24.22
C TYR A 52 -0.48 -5.39 23.11
N ASP A 53 -0.03 -6.65 23.01
CA ASP A 53 -0.45 -7.53 21.94
C ASP A 53 -1.97 -7.80 22.00
N LYS A 54 -2.48 -8.09 23.20
CA LYS A 54 -3.91 -8.30 23.45
C LYS A 54 -4.75 -7.06 23.08
N ILE A 55 -4.26 -5.87 23.43
CA ILE A 55 -4.94 -4.60 23.11
C ILE A 55 -4.99 -4.41 21.59
N LEU A 56 -3.87 -4.62 20.92
CA LEU A 56 -3.76 -4.41 19.49
C LEU A 56 -4.57 -5.46 18.69
N ASP A 57 -4.66 -6.70 19.17
CA ASP A 57 -5.41 -7.78 18.51
C ASP A 57 -6.94 -7.65 18.68
N ASN A 58 -7.40 -6.96 19.74
CA ASN A 58 -8.82 -6.85 20.06
C ASN A 58 -9.20 -5.39 20.27
N PRO A 59 -9.12 -4.52 19.25
CA PRO A 59 -9.29 -3.06 19.42
C PRO A 59 -10.70 -2.66 19.87
N THR A 60 -11.71 -3.49 19.64
CA THR A 60 -13.11 -3.22 20.04
C THR A 60 -13.41 -3.62 21.48
N ASP A 61 -12.56 -4.43 22.12
CA ASP A 61 -12.79 -4.91 23.49
C ASP A 61 -12.74 -3.75 24.48
N PHE A 62 -13.65 -3.77 25.45
CA PHE A 62 -13.70 -2.77 26.51
C PHE A 62 -12.81 -3.15 27.69
N ASN A 63 -11.95 -2.21 28.09
CA ASN A 63 -11.10 -2.35 29.27
C ASN A 63 -11.74 -1.67 30.48
N PRO A 64 -12.24 -2.43 31.48
CA PRO A 64 -12.94 -1.85 32.62
C PRO A 64 -12.03 -1.00 33.53
N ARG A 65 -10.73 -1.32 33.63
CA ARG A 65 -9.79 -0.59 34.49
C ARG A 65 -9.59 0.86 34.03
N PHE A 66 -9.66 1.11 32.72
CA PHE A 66 -9.47 2.44 32.14
C PHE A 66 -10.75 3.06 31.58
N SER A 67 -11.86 2.30 31.60
CA SER A 67 -13.16 2.68 31.03
C SER A 67 -13.06 3.15 29.57
N LYS A 68 -12.28 2.40 28.77
CA LYS A 68 -11.97 2.69 27.37
C LYS A 68 -11.97 1.42 26.55
N THR A 69 -12.27 1.52 25.27
CA THR A 69 -11.96 0.42 24.34
C THR A 69 -10.45 0.28 24.18
N ASN A 70 -9.99 -0.88 23.74
CA ASN A 70 -8.58 -1.11 23.44
C ASN A 70 -8.07 -0.17 22.32
N GLY A 71 -8.91 0.17 21.35
CA GLY A 71 -8.61 1.19 20.34
C GLY A 71 -8.37 2.56 20.96
N GLU A 72 -9.22 2.98 21.90
CA GLU A 72 -9.02 4.24 22.65
C GLU A 72 -7.78 4.21 23.56
N LEU A 73 -7.33 3.03 23.99
CA LEU A 73 -6.08 2.88 24.73
C LEU A 73 -4.85 3.02 23.82
N LEU A 74 -4.92 2.55 22.57
CA LEU A 74 -3.90 2.81 21.57
C LEU A 74 -3.80 4.30 21.25
N ASP A 75 -4.96 4.95 21.06
CA ASP A 75 -5.02 6.40 20.83
C ASP A 75 -4.38 7.13 22.03
N LEU A 76 -4.74 6.75 23.26
CA LEU A 76 -4.17 7.32 24.48
C LEU A 76 -2.65 7.11 24.56
N ALA A 77 -2.14 5.94 24.21
CA ALA A 77 -0.70 5.68 24.21
C ALA A 77 0.04 6.58 23.20
N THR A 78 -0.56 6.84 22.04
CA THR A 78 -0.02 7.79 21.06
C THR A 78 0.02 9.21 21.61
N HIS A 79 -1.07 9.69 22.25
CA HIS A 79 -1.10 11.02 22.88
C HIS A 79 -0.07 11.15 24.00
N ILE A 80 0.08 10.13 24.85
CA ILE A 80 1.11 10.09 25.90
C ILE A 80 2.51 10.17 25.27
N ALA A 81 2.77 9.48 24.15
CA ALA A 81 4.05 9.56 23.46
C ALA A 81 4.34 10.98 22.94
N LEU A 82 3.32 11.66 22.39
CA LEU A 82 3.43 13.06 21.94
C LEU A 82 3.74 13.99 23.12
N ASP A 83 3.04 13.84 24.25
CA ASP A 83 3.27 14.63 25.46
C ASP A 83 4.70 14.42 26.00
N ILE A 84 5.18 13.17 26.04
CA ILE A 84 6.54 12.85 26.49
C ILE A 84 7.58 13.52 25.60
N MET A 85 7.46 13.37 24.28
CA MET A 85 8.40 13.98 23.34
C MET A 85 8.35 15.52 23.39
N THR A 86 7.15 16.09 23.56
CA THR A 86 6.97 17.53 23.74
C THR A 86 7.70 18.04 24.98
N GLU A 87 7.54 17.37 26.12
CA GLU A 87 8.17 17.79 27.37
C GLU A 87 9.70 17.58 27.34
N ILE A 88 10.18 16.51 26.69
CA ILE A 88 11.61 16.29 26.45
C ILE A 88 12.23 17.42 25.62
N LEU A 89 11.57 17.82 24.52
CA LEU A 89 12.06 18.90 23.65
C LEU A 89 11.93 20.31 24.26
N LYS A 90 11.14 20.49 25.32
CA LYS A 90 11.16 21.73 26.12
C LYS A 90 12.37 21.82 27.05
N ARG A 91 12.88 20.68 27.52
CA ARG A 91 13.99 20.60 28.50
C ARG A 91 15.36 20.74 27.85
N ALA A 92 15.50 20.38 26.58
CA ALA A 92 16.73 20.54 25.83
C ALA A 92 16.44 20.92 24.37
N SER A 93 17.26 21.83 23.85
CA SER A 93 17.23 22.19 22.43
C SER A 93 17.59 20.99 21.54
N VAL A 94 17.21 21.06 20.26
CA VAL A 94 17.57 20.07 19.24
C VAL A 94 19.07 19.75 19.22
N ASP A 95 19.94 20.72 19.49
CA ASP A 95 21.40 20.54 19.46
C ASP A 95 21.94 19.84 20.72
N THR A 96 21.24 19.98 21.84
CA THR A 96 21.66 19.47 23.16
C THR A 96 20.88 18.23 23.59
N ILE A 97 19.84 17.85 22.85
CA ILE A 97 18.89 16.79 23.22
C ILE A 97 19.56 15.42 23.39
N SER A 98 20.65 15.16 22.69
CA SER A 98 21.43 13.93 22.83
C SER A 98 22.08 13.77 24.21
N GLN A 99 22.24 14.86 24.95
CA GLN A 99 22.90 14.90 26.26
C GLN A 99 21.94 14.74 27.44
N ILE A 100 20.62 14.74 27.20
CA ILE A 100 19.63 14.51 28.26
C ILE A 100 19.93 13.19 28.98
N SER A 101 19.87 13.15 30.30
CA SER A 101 20.17 11.94 31.08
C SER A 101 18.98 10.97 31.11
N ASP A 102 19.24 9.67 31.30
CA ASP A 102 18.18 8.67 31.45
C ASP A 102 17.27 8.98 32.64
N ARG A 103 17.84 9.58 33.70
CA ARG A 103 17.09 10.04 34.86
C ARG A 103 16.06 11.11 34.48
N GLU A 104 16.45 12.09 33.66
CA GLU A 104 15.55 13.15 33.22
C GLU A 104 14.45 12.62 32.31
N ILE A 105 14.77 11.69 31.39
CA ILE A 105 13.77 11.01 30.54
C ILE A 105 12.75 10.28 31.42
N LEU A 106 13.22 9.46 32.37
CA LEU A 106 12.33 8.72 33.27
C LEU A 106 11.52 9.64 34.18
N GLU A 107 12.05 10.79 34.58
CA GLU A 107 11.30 11.80 35.33
C GLU A 107 10.13 12.36 34.51
N VAL A 108 10.35 12.68 33.23
CA VAL A 108 9.28 13.08 32.30
C VAL A 108 8.23 11.96 32.17
N CYS A 109 8.67 10.74 31.89
CA CYS A 109 7.77 9.59 31.77
C CYS A 109 6.93 9.41 33.05
N ARG A 110 7.54 9.50 34.23
CA ARG A 110 6.85 9.39 35.52
C ARG A 110 5.91 10.57 35.78
N SER A 111 6.22 11.77 35.29
CA SER A 111 5.32 12.92 35.43
C SER A 111 4.05 12.77 34.57
N ILE A 112 4.17 12.17 33.39
CA ILE A 112 3.07 12.08 32.42
C ILE A 112 2.25 10.78 32.61
N ILE A 113 2.93 9.65 32.75
CA ILE A 113 2.29 8.34 32.95
C ILE A 113 1.97 8.10 34.43
N GLY A 114 2.82 8.62 35.33
CA GLY A 114 2.67 8.44 36.77
C GLY A 114 1.41 9.12 37.31
N GLY A 115 0.96 8.64 38.47
CA GLY A 115 -0.33 9.02 39.04
C GLY A 115 -1.46 8.10 38.56
N LYS A 116 -2.33 8.60 37.67
CA LYS A 116 -3.64 7.98 37.36
C LYS A 116 -3.55 6.61 36.66
N TYR A 117 -2.44 6.32 35.97
CA TYR A 117 -2.33 5.18 35.07
C TYR A 117 -1.26 4.15 35.48
N ALA A 118 -0.28 4.56 36.28
CA ALA A 118 0.93 3.78 36.51
C ALA A 118 0.76 2.72 37.61
N LYS A 119 1.42 1.57 37.39
CA LYS A 119 1.85 0.66 38.46
C LYS A 119 3.31 0.98 38.84
N LYS A 120 3.84 0.32 39.87
CA LYS A 120 5.29 0.33 40.10
C LYS A 120 5.99 -0.30 38.89
N TRP A 121 6.86 0.46 38.23
CA TRP A 121 7.61 -0.02 37.07
C TRP A 121 8.69 -1.01 37.49
N THR A 122 8.85 -2.04 36.68
CA THR A 122 10.01 -2.94 36.74
C THR A 122 11.18 -2.34 35.96
N GLU A 123 12.41 -2.74 36.26
CA GLU A 123 13.60 -2.31 35.50
C GLU A 123 13.45 -2.57 34.00
N LYS A 124 12.80 -3.67 33.62
CA LYS A 124 12.50 -4.01 32.23
C LYS A 124 11.58 -2.99 31.54
N GLU A 125 10.57 -2.49 32.25
CA GLU A 125 9.62 -1.51 31.70
C GLU A 125 10.26 -0.12 31.59
N GLU A 126 11.08 0.25 32.57
CA GLU A 126 11.89 1.48 32.50
C GLU A 126 12.86 1.43 31.33
N GLN A 127 13.53 0.29 31.13
CA GLN A 127 14.44 0.10 30.01
C GLN A 127 13.71 0.19 28.66
N LYS A 128 12.53 -0.42 28.52
CA LYS A 128 11.74 -0.32 27.27
C LYS A 128 11.37 1.13 26.93
N LEU A 129 10.95 1.92 27.93
CA LEU A 129 10.64 3.34 27.74
C LEU A 129 11.90 4.12 27.31
N LEU A 130 13.01 3.89 28.00
CA LEU A 130 14.30 4.50 27.66
C LEU A 130 14.73 4.14 26.25
N ASP A 131 14.70 2.87 25.87
CA ASP A 131 15.13 2.39 24.54
C ASP A 131 14.31 3.04 23.42
N SER A 132 12.98 3.07 23.55
CA SER A 132 12.11 3.71 22.55
C SER A 132 12.37 5.22 22.44
N ILE A 133 12.46 5.92 23.57
CA ILE A 133 12.64 7.38 23.59
C ILE A 133 14.04 7.78 23.13
N ARG A 134 15.08 7.08 23.58
CA ARG A 134 16.47 7.28 23.13
C ARG A 134 16.60 7.05 21.64
N PHE A 135 15.90 6.05 21.12
CA PHE A 135 15.80 5.84 19.68
C PHE A 135 15.18 7.06 19.00
N GLY A 136 14.02 7.55 19.43
CA GLY A 136 13.42 8.78 18.89
C GLY A 136 14.37 9.99 18.93
N ILE A 137 15.04 10.22 20.06
CA ILE A 137 16.04 11.29 20.22
C ILE A 137 17.19 11.14 19.21
N SER A 138 17.67 9.91 18.98
CA SER A 138 18.76 9.64 18.03
C SER A 138 18.41 9.95 16.56
N LEU A 139 17.12 10.04 16.24
CA LEU A 139 16.64 10.38 14.89
C LEU A 139 16.66 11.88 14.62
N ILE A 140 16.60 12.71 15.67
CA ILE A 140 16.49 14.17 15.54
C ILE A 140 17.58 14.74 14.64
N PRO A 141 18.89 14.47 14.86
CA PRO A 141 19.94 15.01 13.98
C PRO A 141 19.75 14.60 12.52
N LYS A 142 19.43 13.32 12.28
CA LYS A 142 19.23 12.79 10.91
C LYS A 142 18.04 13.41 10.19
N VAL A 143 16.97 13.72 10.93
CA VAL A 143 15.80 14.43 10.38
C VAL A 143 16.15 15.89 10.07
N GLN A 144 16.95 16.54 10.91
CA GLN A 144 17.36 17.93 10.72
C GLN A 144 18.34 18.12 9.55
N GLU A 145 19.07 17.06 9.18
CA GLU A 145 19.92 16.99 7.99
C GLU A 145 19.14 17.00 6.66
N VAL A 146 17.81 17.05 6.66
CA VAL A 146 17.01 17.38 5.46
C VAL A 146 17.42 18.71 4.84
N ARG A 147 18.07 19.61 5.59
CA ARG A 147 18.71 20.83 5.06
C ARG A 147 19.76 20.51 3.98
N ASN A 148 20.37 19.32 4.03
CA ASN A 148 21.31 18.83 3.02
C ASN A 148 20.67 18.64 1.65
N GLU A 149 19.33 18.61 1.54
CA GLU A 149 18.64 18.58 0.25
C GLU A 149 19.03 19.77 -0.63
N MET A 150 19.09 20.98 -0.05
CA MET A 150 19.50 22.19 -0.77
C MET A 150 20.99 22.19 -1.05
N GLU A 151 21.81 21.79 -0.07
CA GLU A 151 23.26 21.71 -0.24
C GLU A 151 23.63 20.75 -1.38
N ASN A 152 23.05 19.55 -1.39
CA ASN A 152 23.34 18.54 -2.40
C ASN A 152 22.73 18.85 -3.78
N LEU A 153 21.67 19.67 -3.83
CA LEU A 153 21.21 20.24 -5.10
C LEU A 153 22.29 21.16 -5.71
N PHE A 154 22.91 22.03 -4.92
CA PHE A 154 24.01 22.88 -5.39
C PHE A 154 25.25 22.07 -5.73
N SER A 155 25.62 21.09 -4.90
CA SER A 155 26.67 20.12 -5.20
C SER A 155 26.47 19.44 -6.56
N GLY A 156 25.22 19.07 -6.89
CA GLY A 156 24.85 18.50 -8.18
C GLY A 156 25.07 19.46 -9.35
N PHE A 157 24.73 20.74 -9.20
CA PHE A 157 25.00 21.76 -10.22
C PHE A 157 26.50 22.01 -10.43
N GLU A 158 27.31 21.83 -9.39
CA GLU A 158 28.77 21.91 -9.47
C GLU A 158 29.42 20.63 -10.05
N GLY A 159 28.63 19.60 -10.34
CA GLY A 159 29.13 18.32 -10.84
C GLY A 159 29.93 17.53 -9.80
N THR A 160 29.68 17.79 -8.51
CA THR A 160 30.36 17.09 -7.42
C THR A 160 29.64 15.79 -7.06
N TYR A 161 30.34 14.92 -6.32
CA TYR A 161 29.80 13.64 -5.89
C TYR A 161 28.73 13.82 -4.81
N ILE A 162 27.54 13.28 -5.05
CA ILE A 162 26.45 13.20 -4.07
C ILE A 162 26.46 11.78 -3.48
N GLU A 163 26.54 11.71 -2.14
CA GLU A 163 26.57 10.44 -1.42
C GLU A 163 25.31 9.61 -1.71
N PRO A 164 25.44 8.31 -2.08
CA PRO A 164 24.32 7.44 -2.30
C PRO A 164 23.72 6.94 -0.98
N GLY A 165 22.43 6.58 -1.01
CA GLY A 165 21.74 6.04 0.17
C GLY A 165 20.61 5.10 -0.21
N PRO A 166 20.14 4.22 0.70
CA PRO A 166 18.97 3.40 0.41
C PRO A 166 17.70 4.24 0.37
N ALA A 167 16.75 3.87 -0.49
CA ALA A 167 15.37 4.31 -0.43
C ALA A 167 14.50 3.35 0.41
N GLY A 168 13.35 3.84 0.89
CA GLY A 168 12.44 3.05 1.71
C GLY A 168 11.44 3.92 2.47
N SER A 169 10.55 3.28 3.24
CA SER A 169 9.64 4.00 4.14
C SER A 169 10.19 4.06 5.57
N ILE A 170 10.42 5.28 6.07
CA ILE A 170 10.77 5.51 7.49
C ILE A 170 9.67 5.03 8.44
N ILE A 171 8.41 5.01 7.98
CA ILE A 171 7.26 4.55 8.76
C ILE A 171 7.26 3.02 8.88
N ARG A 172 7.90 2.29 7.96
CA ARG A 172 8.18 0.84 8.08
C ARG A 172 9.54 0.54 8.73
N GLY A 173 10.08 1.48 9.50
CA GLY A 173 11.28 1.26 10.31
C GLY A 173 12.60 1.27 9.54
N ARG A 174 12.60 1.60 8.24
CA ARG A 174 13.80 1.80 7.41
C ARG A 174 14.44 3.16 7.70
N ILE A 175 15.08 3.28 8.85
CA ILE A 175 15.71 4.52 9.33
C ILE A 175 17.04 4.81 8.61
N ASP A 176 17.65 3.79 8.01
CA ASP A 176 18.86 3.88 7.18
C ASP A 176 18.68 4.76 5.94
N VAL A 177 17.43 5.10 5.58
CA VAL A 177 17.08 6.06 4.52
C VAL A 177 17.29 7.51 4.93
N LEU A 178 17.43 7.80 6.23
CA LEU A 178 17.82 9.11 6.73
C LEU A 178 19.35 9.23 6.85
N PRO A 179 19.94 10.39 6.53
CA PRO A 179 19.29 11.65 6.12
C PRO A 179 18.80 11.63 4.67
N THR A 180 17.89 12.55 4.32
CA THR A 180 17.54 12.84 2.92
C THR A 180 18.61 13.71 2.24
N GLY A 181 18.39 14.13 0.99
CA GLY A 181 19.39 14.84 0.19
C GLY A 181 20.49 13.93 -0.38
N ARG A 182 20.30 12.61 -0.38
CA ARG A 182 21.24 11.62 -0.95
C ARG A 182 20.79 11.14 -2.34
N ASN A 183 21.74 10.65 -3.13
CA ASN A 183 21.45 10.01 -4.42
C ASN A 183 20.94 8.58 -4.18
N PHE A 184 19.64 8.42 -3.93
CA PHE A 184 19.13 7.16 -3.44
C PHE A 184 19.20 6.03 -4.49
N TYR A 185 19.37 4.80 -4.02
CA TYR A 185 19.20 3.58 -4.80
C TYR A 185 18.04 2.76 -4.23
N ALA A 186 17.50 1.87 -5.07
CA ALA A 186 16.41 0.99 -4.68
C ALA A 186 16.92 -0.23 -3.89
N VAL A 187 16.86 -1.42 -4.47
CA VAL A 187 17.24 -2.69 -3.84
C VAL A 187 18.04 -3.55 -4.79
N ASP A 188 18.72 -4.57 -4.27
CA ASP A 188 19.29 -5.64 -5.09
C ASP A 188 18.15 -6.59 -5.51
N PRO A 189 17.74 -6.60 -6.80
CA PRO A 189 16.60 -7.38 -7.27
C PRO A 189 16.81 -8.89 -7.09
N LEU A 190 18.06 -9.36 -7.00
CA LEU A 190 18.39 -10.77 -6.84
C LEU A 190 18.13 -11.31 -5.43
N ARG A 191 17.94 -10.41 -4.44
CA ARG A 191 17.70 -10.76 -3.04
C ARG A 191 16.22 -10.63 -2.63
N ILE A 192 15.35 -10.40 -3.60
CA ILE A 192 13.92 -10.25 -3.43
C ILE A 192 13.21 -11.51 -3.96
N PRO A 193 12.19 -12.05 -3.26
CA PRO A 193 11.74 -11.66 -1.92
C PRO A 193 12.74 -12.07 -0.83
N THR A 194 12.81 -11.28 0.26
CA THR A 194 13.61 -11.65 1.44
C THR A 194 12.93 -12.75 2.27
N PRO A 195 13.66 -13.50 3.13
CA PRO A 195 13.04 -14.46 4.04
C PRO A 195 12.01 -13.84 5.00
N ALA A 196 12.17 -12.57 5.37
CA ALA A 196 11.21 -11.85 6.19
C ALA A 196 9.94 -11.51 5.38
N ALA A 197 10.10 -10.96 4.18
CA ALA A 197 8.99 -10.69 3.26
C ALA A 197 8.22 -11.97 2.89
N TRP A 198 8.91 -13.11 2.80
CA TRP A 198 8.29 -14.42 2.62
C TRP A 198 7.28 -14.76 3.72
N GLN A 199 7.61 -14.52 4.99
CA GLN A 199 6.70 -14.78 6.10
C GLN A 199 5.45 -13.91 6.02
N VAL A 200 5.62 -12.63 5.67
CA VAL A 200 4.49 -11.69 5.53
C VAL A 200 3.62 -12.08 4.33
N GLY A 201 4.21 -12.34 3.16
CA GLY A 201 3.50 -12.78 1.96
C GLY A 201 2.73 -14.09 2.17
N MET A 202 3.30 -15.03 2.93
CA MET A 202 2.64 -16.27 3.31
C MET A 202 1.38 -16.03 4.16
N LYS A 203 1.51 -15.25 5.25
CA LYS A 203 0.37 -14.87 6.09
C LYS A 203 -0.70 -14.11 5.30
N LEU A 204 -0.30 -13.20 4.42
CA LEU A 204 -1.19 -12.37 3.61
C LEU A 204 -1.97 -13.22 2.57
N ALA A 205 -1.32 -14.21 1.97
CA ALA A 205 -1.97 -15.17 1.08
C ALA A 205 -2.98 -16.05 1.84
N GLU A 206 -2.64 -16.52 3.04
CA GLU A 206 -3.57 -17.29 3.87
C GLU A 206 -4.80 -16.47 4.26
N GLU A 207 -4.60 -15.22 4.68
CA GLU A 207 -5.70 -14.33 5.05
C GLU A 207 -6.57 -13.98 3.84
N LEU A 208 -5.98 -13.71 2.66
CA LEU A 208 -6.72 -13.46 1.43
C LEU A 208 -7.62 -14.64 1.05
N ILE A 209 -7.07 -15.86 1.07
CA ILE A 209 -7.78 -17.08 0.70
C ILE A 209 -8.88 -17.37 1.72
N LYS A 210 -8.59 -17.21 3.00
CA LYS A 210 -9.54 -17.38 4.09
C LYS A 210 -10.69 -16.38 3.97
N PHE A 211 -10.39 -15.09 3.79
CA PHE A 211 -11.38 -14.03 3.64
C PHE A 211 -12.36 -14.32 2.49
N TYR A 212 -11.82 -14.70 1.32
CA TYR A 212 -12.66 -15.10 0.19
C TYR A 212 -13.52 -16.33 0.51
N LYS A 213 -12.93 -17.37 1.11
CA LYS A 213 -13.60 -18.65 1.38
C LYS A 213 -14.71 -18.51 2.43
N GLU A 214 -14.51 -17.68 3.45
CA GLU A 214 -15.53 -17.40 4.46
C GLU A 214 -16.74 -16.69 3.85
N LYS A 215 -16.53 -15.79 2.89
CA LYS A 215 -17.59 -15.07 2.19
C LYS A 215 -18.31 -15.93 1.12
N ASN A 216 -17.57 -16.72 0.34
CA ASN A 216 -18.09 -17.40 -0.85
C ASN A 216 -18.30 -18.91 -0.69
N GLY A 217 -17.78 -19.52 0.38
CA GLY A 217 -17.89 -20.96 0.65
C GLY A 217 -16.96 -21.87 -0.17
N SER A 218 -16.25 -21.34 -1.17
CA SER A 218 -15.29 -22.06 -2.01
C SER A 218 -13.95 -21.32 -2.11
N TYR A 219 -12.93 -21.98 -2.64
CA TYR A 219 -11.66 -21.32 -2.99
C TYR A 219 -11.82 -20.52 -4.28
N PRO A 220 -11.14 -19.37 -4.43
CA PRO A 220 -11.08 -18.71 -5.73
C PRO A 220 -10.23 -19.56 -6.68
N GLU A 221 -10.67 -19.71 -7.93
CA GLU A 221 -9.91 -20.44 -8.94
C GLU A 221 -8.75 -19.60 -9.47
N ASN A 222 -8.96 -18.29 -9.65
CA ASN A 222 -7.93 -17.36 -10.11
C ASN A 222 -8.03 -16.01 -9.37
N ILE A 223 -6.89 -15.49 -8.94
CA ILE A 223 -6.74 -14.17 -8.33
C ILE A 223 -5.93 -13.29 -9.28
N GLY A 224 -6.49 -12.13 -9.62
CA GLY A 224 -5.83 -11.07 -10.36
C GLY A 224 -4.97 -10.21 -9.44
N PHE A 225 -3.65 -10.35 -9.49
CA PHE A 225 -2.73 -9.53 -8.71
C PHE A 225 -2.28 -8.31 -9.51
N VAL A 226 -2.37 -7.12 -8.91
CA VAL A 226 -1.61 -5.95 -9.37
C VAL A 226 -0.34 -5.85 -8.54
N GLU A 227 0.80 -5.97 -9.21
CA GLU A 227 2.10 -5.90 -8.57
C GLU A 227 2.84 -4.64 -9.02
N TRP A 228 3.23 -3.82 -8.04
CA TRP A 228 3.89 -2.54 -8.23
C TRP A 228 5.37 -2.66 -7.92
N CYS A 229 6.23 -1.95 -8.65
CA CYS A 229 7.66 -1.85 -8.32
C CYS A 229 7.93 -1.36 -6.89
N ILE A 230 6.98 -0.62 -6.31
CA ILE A 230 7.07 -0.10 -4.94
C ILE A 230 7.12 -1.22 -3.89
N ASP A 231 6.52 -2.40 -4.15
CA ASP A 231 6.54 -3.51 -3.19
C ASP A 231 7.96 -4.09 -3.02
N PRO A 232 8.69 -4.50 -4.08
CA PRO A 232 10.10 -4.83 -3.97
C PRO A 232 10.95 -3.73 -3.33
N PHE A 233 10.65 -2.45 -3.59
CA PHE A 233 11.44 -1.32 -3.09
C PHE A 233 11.22 -1.01 -1.62
N ARG A 234 9.99 -1.18 -1.10
CA ARG A 234 9.59 -0.70 0.23
C ARG A 234 9.08 -1.79 1.17
N ALA A 235 8.80 -2.96 0.62
CA ALA A 235 8.34 -4.14 1.32
C ALA A 235 9.21 -5.38 1.06
N ASP A 236 10.34 -5.23 0.39
CA ASP A 236 11.32 -6.31 0.16
C ASP A 236 10.71 -7.57 -0.53
N GLY A 237 9.63 -7.39 -1.31
CA GLY A 237 8.98 -8.41 -2.14
C GLY A 237 7.84 -9.20 -1.48
N GLU A 238 7.08 -8.59 -0.58
CA GLU A 238 5.91 -9.23 0.05
C GLU A 238 4.86 -9.68 -0.97
N GLY A 239 4.62 -8.89 -2.03
CA GLY A 239 3.64 -9.19 -3.08
C GLY A 239 4.05 -10.41 -3.91
N VAL A 240 5.30 -10.43 -4.39
CA VAL A 240 5.86 -11.60 -5.09
C VAL A 240 5.85 -12.85 -4.19
N ALA A 241 6.21 -12.73 -2.92
CA ALA A 241 6.11 -13.84 -1.97
C ALA A 241 4.67 -14.36 -1.83
N GLN A 242 3.70 -13.46 -1.73
CA GLN A 242 2.28 -13.80 -1.65
C GLN A 242 1.81 -14.55 -2.90
N ILE A 243 2.19 -14.10 -4.09
CA ILE A 243 1.88 -14.76 -5.36
C ILE A 243 2.44 -16.19 -5.37
N LEU A 244 3.74 -16.35 -5.06
CA LEU A 244 4.40 -17.66 -5.04
C LEU A 244 3.73 -18.63 -4.06
N TYR A 245 3.41 -18.18 -2.84
CA TYR A 245 2.73 -19.02 -1.86
C TYR A 245 1.31 -19.36 -2.31
N THR A 246 0.57 -18.42 -2.92
CA THR A 246 -0.78 -18.65 -3.45
C THR A 246 -0.79 -19.78 -4.48
N MET A 247 0.20 -19.83 -5.36
CA MET A 247 0.44 -20.94 -6.32
C MET A 247 0.91 -22.25 -5.66
N GLY A 248 1.28 -22.21 -4.38
CA GLY A 248 1.78 -23.36 -3.62
C GLY A 248 3.26 -23.64 -3.87
N THR A 249 4.04 -22.60 -4.01
CA THR A 249 5.48 -22.67 -4.25
C THR A 249 6.23 -21.76 -3.27
N ARG A 250 7.51 -21.99 -3.02
CA ARG A 250 8.35 -21.15 -2.15
C ARG A 250 9.70 -20.85 -2.78
N PRO A 251 10.24 -19.64 -2.61
CA PRO A 251 11.55 -19.27 -3.13
C PRO A 251 12.67 -20.06 -2.43
N VAL A 252 13.77 -20.26 -3.15
CA VAL A 252 14.99 -20.94 -2.67
C VAL A 252 16.12 -19.92 -2.67
N TRP A 253 16.66 -19.65 -1.48
CA TRP A 253 17.78 -18.75 -1.28
C TRP A 253 19.11 -19.51 -1.20
N ASP A 254 20.19 -18.91 -1.68
CA ASP A 254 21.55 -19.33 -1.34
C ASP A 254 22.01 -18.73 0.00
N GLU A 255 23.22 -19.12 0.45
CA GLU A 255 23.82 -18.62 1.70
C GLU A 255 24.00 -17.10 1.74
N SER A 256 24.04 -16.43 0.57
CA SER A 256 24.18 -14.97 0.44
C SER A 256 22.84 -14.23 0.43
N GLY A 257 21.72 -14.97 0.48
CA GLY A 257 20.36 -14.43 0.41
C GLY A 257 19.86 -14.18 -1.02
N VAL A 258 20.59 -14.63 -2.04
CA VAL A 258 20.15 -14.50 -3.44
C VAL A 258 19.12 -15.59 -3.75
N VAL A 259 18.01 -15.20 -4.36
CA VAL A 259 16.95 -16.10 -4.83
C VAL A 259 17.42 -16.80 -6.10
N LYS A 260 17.58 -18.13 -6.04
CA LYS A 260 18.06 -18.96 -7.16
C LYS A 260 16.95 -19.65 -7.92
N ASP A 261 15.93 -20.07 -7.20
CA ASP A 261 14.87 -20.89 -7.76
C ASP A 261 13.60 -20.78 -6.93
N VAL A 262 12.57 -21.49 -7.36
CA VAL A 262 11.34 -21.74 -6.62
C VAL A 262 11.11 -23.25 -6.52
N GLU A 263 10.68 -23.74 -5.36
CA GLU A 263 10.32 -25.14 -5.15
C GLU A 263 8.82 -25.30 -4.86
N VAL A 264 8.29 -26.45 -5.26
CA VAL A 264 6.86 -26.77 -5.09
C VAL A 264 6.62 -27.25 -3.66
N ILE A 265 5.65 -26.63 -2.98
CA ILE A 265 5.14 -27.10 -1.70
C ILE A 265 4.21 -28.29 -1.96
N PRO A 266 4.41 -29.48 -1.36
CA PRO A 266 3.51 -30.61 -1.53
C PRO A 266 2.07 -30.28 -1.08
N LEU A 267 1.04 -30.77 -1.80
CA LEU A 267 -0.37 -30.48 -1.45
C LEU A 267 -0.74 -30.82 0.00
N LYS A 268 -0.13 -31.88 0.55
CA LYS A 268 -0.35 -32.29 1.95
C LYS A 268 0.16 -31.23 2.95
N GLU A 269 1.27 -30.57 2.63
CA GLU A 269 1.81 -29.46 3.41
C GLU A 269 0.98 -28.18 3.17
N LEU A 270 0.60 -27.93 1.92
CA LEU A 270 -0.16 -26.75 1.52
C LEU A 270 -1.59 -26.70 2.11
N GLY A 271 -2.23 -27.86 2.29
CA GLY A 271 -3.55 -27.97 2.95
C GLY A 271 -4.74 -27.38 2.16
N ARG A 272 -4.54 -26.95 0.92
CA ARG A 272 -5.56 -26.36 0.03
C ARG A 272 -5.21 -26.59 -1.45
N PRO A 273 -6.13 -26.32 -2.39
CA PRO A 273 -5.80 -26.23 -3.81
C PRO A 273 -4.74 -25.17 -4.11
N ARG A 274 -4.00 -25.39 -5.21
CA ARG A 274 -3.17 -24.36 -5.83
C ARG A 274 -4.06 -23.42 -6.62
N ILE A 275 -4.00 -22.14 -6.28
CA ILE A 275 -4.84 -21.10 -6.87
C ILE A 275 -4.07 -20.47 -8.03
N ASP A 276 -4.74 -20.25 -9.16
CA ASP A 276 -4.14 -19.59 -10.30
C ASP A 276 -3.98 -18.09 -10.01
N CYS A 277 -2.95 -17.48 -10.60
CA CYS A 277 -2.70 -16.05 -10.40
C CYS A 277 -2.42 -15.38 -11.74
N THR A 278 -3.27 -14.43 -12.11
CA THR A 278 -3.03 -13.55 -13.26
C THR A 278 -2.41 -12.27 -12.74
N VAL A 279 -1.15 -12.04 -13.07
CA VAL A 279 -0.34 -10.97 -12.50
C VAL A 279 -0.18 -9.86 -13.53
N ARG A 280 -0.70 -8.68 -13.19
CA ARG A 280 -0.46 -7.43 -13.93
C ARG A 280 0.64 -6.66 -13.20
N VAL A 281 1.81 -6.51 -13.82
CA VAL A 281 2.90 -5.69 -13.28
C VAL A 281 2.98 -4.35 -13.99
N ASP A 282 3.34 -3.29 -13.28
CA ASP A 282 3.58 -1.99 -13.90
C ASP A 282 4.89 -1.94 -14.72
N GLY A 283 5.00 -0.97 -15.61
CA GLY A 283 6.15 -0.87 -16.52
C GLY A 283 7.48 -0.65 -15.80
N ILE A 284 7.47 0.00 -14.62
CA ILE A 284 8.69 0.17 -13.82
C ILE A 284 9.09 -1.17 -13.19
N PHE A 285 8.13 -1.99 -12.75
CA PHE A 285 8.42 -3.36 -12.29
C PHE A 285 9.06 -4.18 -13.42
N ARG A 286 8.51 -4.12 -14.64
CA ARG A 286 9.10 -4.78 -15.81
C ARG A 286 10.55 -4.36 -16.05
N ASP A 287 10.83 -3.07 -15.96
CA ASP A 287 12.15 -2.53 -16.28
C ASP A 287 13.18 -2.77 -15.18
N THR A 288 12.76 -2.86 -13.92
CA THR A 288 13.65 -2.94 -12.75
C THR A 288 13.74 -4.32 -12.11
N MET A 289 12.73 -5.17 -12.31
CA MET A 289 12.57 -6.48 -11.65
C MET A 289 12.25 -7.65 -12.62
N PRO A 290 12.89 -7.76 -13.80
CA PRO A 290 12.57 -8.83 -14.75
C PRO A 290 12.79 -10.24 -14.17
N ASN A 291 13.75 -10.41 -13.26
CA ASN A 291 14.01 -11.67 -12.58
C ASN A 291 12.84 -12.13 -11.69
N LEU A 292 12.05 -11.20 -11.13
CA LEU A 292 10.87 -11.55 -10.32
C LEU A 292 9.72 -12.02 -11.22
N MET A 293 9.59 -11.44 -12.41
CA MET A 293 8.64 -11.90 -13.43
C MET A 293 9.00 -13.32 -13.90
N GLU A 294 10.28 -13.57 -14.15
CA GLU A 294 10.79 -14.90 -14.50
C GLU A 294 10.57 -15.90 -13.35
N LEU A 295 10.72 -15.49 -12.09
CA LEU A 295 10.47 -16.32 -10.91
C LEU A 295 9.00 -16.77 -10.81
N ILE A 296 8.06 -15.84 -11.00
CA ILE A 296 6.62 -16.14 -11.02
C ILE A 296 6.29 -17.08 -12.19
N ASP A 297 6.78 -16.79 -13.39
CA ASP A 297 6.59 -17.65 -14.57
C ASP A 297 7.15 -19.07 -14.36
N LYS A 298 8.29 -19.19 -13.67
CA LYS A 298 8.90 -20.48 -13.32
C LYS A 298 8.03 -21.27 -12.34
N ALA A 299 7.40 -20.60 -11.38
CA ALA A 299 6.46 -21.22 -10.45
C ALA A 299 5.25 -21.79 -11.21
N VAL A 300 4.65 -21.00 -12.11
CA VAL A 300 3.51 -21.42 -12.93
C VAL A 300 3.85 -22.65 -13.76
N ARG A 301 4.98 -22.63 -14.48
CA ARG A 301 5.40 -23.77 -15.30
C ARG A 301 5.63 -25.02 -14.46
N LYS A 302 6.35 -24.91 -13.33
CA LYS A 302 6.59 -26.06 -12.42
C LYS A 302 5.27 -26.65 -11.91
N VAL A 303 4.32 -25.81 -11.52
CA VAL A 303 3.01 -26.25 -11.00
C VAL A 303 2.11 -26.84 -12.08
N ALA A 304 2.11 -26.29 -13.29
CA ALA A 304 1.29 -26.76 -14.41
C ALA A 304 1.62 -28.20 -14.84
N PHE A 305 2.87 -28.64 -14.66
CA PHE A 305 3.33 -29.99 -15.01
C PHE A 305 3.05 -31.06 -13.96
N LEU A 306 2.59 -30.69 -12.75
CA LEU A 306 2.39 -31.65 -11.67
C LEU A 306 1.27 -32.65 -11.98
N ASP A 307 1.44 -33.90 -11.59
CA ASP A 307 0.39 -34.92 -11.68
C ASP A 307 -0.61 -34.81 -10.53
N GLU A 308 -1.35 -33.70 -10.52
CA GLU A 308 -2.39 -33.41 -9.52
C GLU A 308 -3.78 -33.34 -10.19
N PRO A 309 -4.86 -33.68 -9.46
CA PRO A 309 -6.23 -33.49 -9.90
C PRO A 309 -6.56 -32.00 -10.14
N LEU A 310 -7.42 -31.71 -11.12
CA LEU A 310 -7.75 -30.32 -11.50
C LEU A 310 -8.46 -29.54 -10.38
N GLU A 311 -9.23 -30.23 -9.52
CA GLU A 311 -9.89 -29.64 -8.34
C GLU A 311 -8.91 -29.18 -7.25
N HIS A 312 -7.66 -29.63 -7.32
CA HIS A 312 -6.59 -29.26 -6.39
C HIS A 312 -5.49 -28.40 -7.05
N ASN A 313 -5.58 -28.17 -8.36
CA ASN A 313 -4.58 -27.41 -9.11
C ASN A 313 -5.27 -26.60 -10.23
N PHE A 314 -5.71 -25.40 -9.89
CA PHE A 314 -6.43 -24.52 -10.81
C PHE A 314 -5.51 -23.96 -11.90
N ILE A 315 -4.21 -23.82 -11.63
CA ILE A 315 -3.20 -23.46 -12.65
C ILE A 315 -3.20 -24.50 -13.77
N LYS A 316 -3.07 -25.79 -13.42
CA LYS A 316 -3.12 -26.89 -14.40
C LYS A 316 -4.45 -26.95 -15.14
N LYS A 317 -5.57 -26.77 -14.42
CA LYS A 317 -6.93 -26.70 -15.01
C LYS A 317 -6.98 -25.65 -16.12
N HIS A 318 -6.61 -24.40 -15.82
CA HIS A 318 -6.67 -23.30 -16.77
C HIS A 318 -5.62 -23.40 -17.88
N VAL A 319 -4.44 -23.97 -17.62
CA VAL A 319 -3.45 -24.26 -18.67
C VAL A 319 -4.04 -25.24 -19.70
N ILE A 320 -4.68 -26.32 -19.25
CA ILE A 320 -5.32 -27.30 -20.16
C ILE A 320 -6.45 -26.66 -20.96
N GLU A 321 -7.27 -25.82 -20.33
CA GLU A 321 -8.33 -25.07 -21.01
C GLU A 321 -7.77 -24.11 -22.06
N MET A 322 -6.71 -23.36 -21.72
CA MET A 322 -6.02 -22.46 -22.64
C MET A 322 -5.40 -23.22 -23.81
N MET A 323 -4.77 -24.37 -23.57
CA MET A 323 -4.24 -25.20 -24.64
C MET A 323 -5.32 -25.61 -25.64
N LYS A 324 -6.54 -25.95 -25.18
CA LYS A 324 -7.66 -26.26 -26.08
C LYS A 324 -8.12 -25.06 -26.92
N ILE A 325 -8.01 -23.85 -26.37
CA ILE A 325 -8.35 -22.60 -27.08
C ILE A 325 -7.28 -22.26 -28.13
N LEU A 326 -6.02 -22.49 -27.79
CA LEU A 326 -4.87 -22.21 -28.66
C LEU A 326 -4.59 -23.32 -29.67
N ASP A 327 -5.12 -24.53 -29.45
CA ASP A 327 -4.91 -25.69 -30.32
C ASP A 327 -5.40 -25.39 -31.74
N LYS A 328 -4.45 -25.23 -32.63
CA LYS A 328 -4.65 -25.21 -34.07
C LYS A 328 -3.89 -26.38 -34.64
N SER A 329 -4.49 -27.08 -35.60
CA SER A 329 -3.95 -28.30 -36.22
C SER A 329 -2.54 -28.17 -36.84
N THR A 330 -1.98 -26.97 -36.91
CA THR A 330 -0.70 -26.64 -37.55
C THR A 330 0.34 -26.01 -36.61
N GLU A 331 0.04 -25.75 -35.34
CA GLU A 331 1.00 -25.15 -34.39
C GLU A 331 1.79 -26.20 -33.59
N ASP A 332 3.01 -25.83 -33.21
CA ASP A 332 3.92 -26.63 -32.39
C ASP A 332 3.39 -26.74 -30.95
N LYS A 333 3.23 -27.97 -30.44
CA LYS A 333 2.67 -28.24 -29.11
C LYS A 333 3.46 -27.58 -27.98
N ASP A 334 4.79 -27.48 -28.12
CA ASP A 334 5.63 -26.85 -27.10
C ASP A 334 5.39 -25.34 -27.05
N LYS A 335 5.13 -24.71 -28.20
CA LYS A 335 4.77 -23.29 -28.28
C LYS A 335 3.38 -23.03 -27.71
N ILE A 336 2.42 -23.90 -28.01
CA ILE A 336 1.06 -23.83 -27.45
C ILE A 336 1.14 -23.94 -25.92
N PHE A 337 1.88 -24.91 -25.41
CA PHE A 337 2.08 -25.08 -23.97
C PHE A 337 2.74 -23.84 -23.35
N ARG A 338 3.80 -23.31 -23.97
CA ARG A 338 4.47 -22.10 -23.45
C ARG A 338 3.51 -20.93 -23.33
N LYS A 339 2.72 -20.64 -24.36
CA LYS A 339 1.70 -19.58 -24.32
C LYS A 339 0.60 -19.85 -23.30
N ALA A 340 0.19 -21.11 -23.14
CA ALA A 340 -0.83 -21.49 -22.17
C ALA A 340 -0.41 -21.22 -20.71
N THR A 341 0.90 -21.20 -20.45
CA THR A 341 1.48 -20.89 -19.12
C THR A 341 1.70 -19.39 -18.87
N TYR A 342 1.34 -18.49 -19.79
CA TYR A 342 1.49 -17.05 -19.54
C TYR A 342 0.58 -16.60 -18.40
N ARG A 343 1.17 -15.96 -17.39
CA ARG A 343 0.48 -15.40 -16.22
C ARG A 343 0.98 -14.03 -15.79
N VAL A 344 2.15 -13.61 -16.27
CA VAL A 344 2.70 -12.29 -15.97
C VAL A 344 2.54 -11.41 -17.20
N PHE A 345 1.81 -10.32 -17.04
CA PHE A 345 1.46 -9.37 -18.07
C PHE A 345 1.92 -7.96 -17.70
N SER A 346 2.40 -7.22 -18.69
CA SER A 346 2.78 -5.82 -18.54
C SER A 346 2.42 -5.03 -19.81
N GLU A 347 2.78 -3.75 -19.86
CA GLU A 347 2.62 -2.98 -21.09
C GLU A 347 3.56 -3.46 -22.19
N LYS A 348 3.33 -2.97 -23.41
CA LYS A 348 4.25 -3.11 -24.53
C LYS A 348 5.67 -2.67 -24.12
N PRO A 349 6.74 -3.37 -24.57
CA PRO A 349 8.10 -2.93 -24.32
C PRO A 349 8.34 -1.47 -24.71
N GLY A 350 8.92 -0.69 -23.80
CA GLY A 350 9.20 0.74 -24.00
C GLY A 350 8.03 1.68 -23.72
N THR A 351 6.88 1.17 -23.26
CA THR A 351 5.75 1.98 -22.79
C THR A 351 5.51 1.78 -21.30
N VAL A 352 4.79 2.72 -20.68
CA VAL A 352 4.38 2.70 -19.26
C VAL A 352 2.94 3.22 -19.13
N GLY A 353 2.18 2.72 -18.15
CA GLY A 353 0.81 3.14 -17.86
C GLY A 353 -0.26 2.11 -18.27
N ASP A 354 -1.48 2.35 -17.83
CA ASP A 354 -2.64 1.46 -18.04
C ASP A 354 -3.60 1.93 -19.13
N GLY A 355 -3.50 3.19 -19.57
CA GLY A 355 -4.40 3.81 -20.55
C GLY A 355 -5.75 4.25 -19.97
N VAL A 356 -6.28 3.52 -18.99
CA VAL A 356 -7.57 3.79 -18.34
C VAL A 356 -7.56 5.15 -17.64
N ASN A 357 -6.48 5.49 -16.96
CA ASN A 357 -6.31 6.78 -16.32
C ASN A 357 -6.46 7.95 -17.32
N TYR A 358 -5.85 7.84 -18.50
CA TYR A 358 -5.98 8.84 -19.57
C TYR A 358 -7.40 8.93 -20.12
N ALA A 359 -8.07 7.79 -20.32
CA ALA A 359 -9.45 7.75 -20.78
C ALA A 359 -10.38 8.45 -19.78
N VAL A 360 -10.24 8.17 -18.49
CA VAL A 360 -11.02 8.80 -17.41
C VAL A 360 -10.77 10.30 -17.33
N TYR A 361 -9.50 10.75 -17.31
CA TYR A 361 -9.20 12.18 -17.23
C TYR A 361 -9.62 12.96 -18.47
N ALA A 362 -9.51 12.36 -19.66
CA ALA A 362 -9.98 12.98 -20.90
C ALA A 362 -11.51 12.90 -21.08
N SER A 363 -12.23 12.20 -20.19
CA SER A 363 -13.65 11.87 -20.36
C SER A 363 -13.94 11.15 -21.69
N ALA A 364 -12.92 10.46 -22.24
CA ALA A 364 -12.90 9.88 -23.57
C ALA A 364 -13.41 8.44 -23.58
N TRP A 365 -14.53 8.21 -22.90
CA TRP A 365 -15.18 6.90 -22.76
C TRP A 365 -16.69 7.11 -22.57
N LYS A 366 -17.50 6.16 -23.04
CA LYS A 366 -18.96 6.19 -22.94
C LYS A 366 -19.45 5.12 -21.98
N GLU A 367 -18.98 3.90 -22.17
CA GLU A 367 -19.40 2.73 -21.40
C GLU A 367 -18.20 2.09 -20.69
N LYS A 368 -18.45 1.28 -19.66
CA LYS A 368 -17.39 0.53 -18.95
C LYS A 368 -16.58 -0.37 -19.88
N ASP A 369 -17.22 -0.89 -20.93
CA ASP A 369 -16.57 -1.73 -21.93
C ASP A 369 -15.43 -1.00 -22.66
N ASP A 370 -15.54 0.32 -22.87
CA ASP A 370 -14.46 1.12 -23.47
C ASP A 370 -13.21 1.13 -22.56
N LEU A 371 -13.40 1.22 -21.24
CA LEU A 371 -12.31 1.21 -20.25
C LEU A 371 -11.67 -0.18 -20.16
N ALA A 372 -12.48 -1.24 -20.22
CA ALA A 372 -12.01 -2.62 -20.26
C ALA A 372 -11.14 -2.88 -21.50
N GLU A 373 -11.59 -2.45 -22.68
CA GLU A 373 -10.84 -2.59 -23.94
C GLU A 373 -9.50 -1.86 -23.87
N VAL A 374 -9.48 -0.61 -23.39
CA VAL A 374 -8.24 0.16 -23.20
C VAL A 374 -7.26 -0.57 -22.28
N TRP A 375 -7.73 -1.08 -21.13
CA TRP A 375 -6.87 -1.79 -20.20
C TRP A 375 -6.27 -3.06 -20.81
N ILE A 376 -7.07 -3.83 -21.55
CA ILE A 376 -6.64 -5.07 -22.23
C ILE A 376 -5.61 -4.73 -23.30
N ASP A 377 -5.87 -3.74 -24.16
CA ASP A 377 -4.97 -3.39 -25.26
C ASP A 377 -3.60 -2.91 -24.77
N TRP A 378 -3.59 -2.13 -23.69
CA TRP A 378 -2.36 -1.65 -23.08
C TRP A 378 -1.60 -2.76 -22.35
N GLY A 379 -2.32 -3.67 -21.66
CA GLY A 379 -1.74 -4.70 -20.78
C GLY A 379 -1.51 -6.09 -21.37
N SER A 380 -1.89 -6.33 -22.63
CA SER A 380 -1.86 -7.67 -23.26
C SER A 380 -0.48 -8.12 -23.75
N TYR A 381 0.59 -7.89 -22.98
CA TYR A 381 1.94 -8.33 -23.33
C TYR A 381 2.49 -9.26 -22.26
N ALA A 382 2.79 -10.50 -22.63
CA ALA A 382 3.30 -11.51 -21.73
C ALA A 382 4.81 -11.37 -21.50
N TYR A 383 5.23 -11.76 -20.29
CA TYR A 383 6.62 -11.72 -19.86
C TYR A 383 6.94 -12.95 -18.99
N GLY A 384 8.21 -13.35 -18.96
CA GLY A 384 8.68 -14.49 -18.18
C GLY A 384 9.96 -15.07 -18.78
N GLU A 385 10.34 -16.28 -18.37
CA GLU A 385 11.56 -16.91 -18.89
C GLU A 385 11.43 -17.10 -20.41
N GLY A 386 12.35 -16.51 -21.16
CA GLY A 386 12.36 -16.54 -22.63
C GLY A 386 11.28 -15.70 -23.32
N VAL A 387 10.48 -14.91 -22.59
CA VAL A 387 9.35 -14.13 -23.13
C VAL A 387 9.47 -12.67 -22.68
N ARG A 388 9.54 -11.74 -23.64
CA ARG A 388 9.85 -10.32 -23.37
C ARG A 388 8.89 -9.38 -24.09
N GLY A 389 7.65 -9.34 -23.62
CA GLY A 389 6.61 -8.49 -24.17
C GLY A 389 6.02 -9.05 -25.46
N GLU A 390 5.76 -10.35 -25.50
CA GLU A 390 5.03 -10.96 -26.60
C GLU A 390 3.55 -10.57 -26.52
N SER A 391 2.94 -10.17 -27.64
CA SER A 391 1.50 -9.88 -27.68
C SER A 391 0.72 -11.17 -27.36
N ALA A 392 -0.09 -11.09 -26.30
CA ALA A 392 -0.78 -12.22 -25.68
C ALA A 392 -2.24 -11.86 -25.34
N HIS A 393 -2.90 -11.11 -26.23
CA HIS A 393 -4.27 -10.63 -26.05
C HIS A 393 -5.27 -11.76 -25.84
N ARG A 394 -5.15 -12.87 -26.59
CA ARG A 394 -6.09 -13.99 -26.47
C ARG A 394 -5.92 -14.70 -25.13
N GLU A 395 -4.67 -14.86 -24.72
CA GLU A 395 -4.27 -15.48 -23.47
C GLU A 395 -4.77 -14.65 -22.28
N LEU A 396 -4.54 -13.33 -22.26
CA LEU A 396 -5.04 -12.46 -21.20
C LEU A 396 -6.57 -12.50 -21.12
N VAL A 397 -7.28 -12.26 -22.24
CA VAL A 397 -8.76 -12.28 -22.27
C VAL A 397 -9.33 -13.62 -21.79
N SER A 398 -8.71 -14.74 -22.12
CA SER A 398 -9.19 -16.03 -21.63
C SER A 398 -8.95 -16.21 -20.12
N LEU A 399 -7.87 -15.67 -19.56
CA LEU A 399 -7.62 -15.72 -18.11
C LEU A 399 -8.57 -14.81 -17.33
N LEU A 400 -8.88 -13.62 -17.86
CA LEU A 400 -9.84 -12.69 -17.26
C LEU A 400 -11.19 -13.34 -16.94
N LYS A 401 -11.63 -14.33 -17.74
CA LYS A 401 -12.88 -15.08 -17.52
C LYS A 401 -12.90 -15.93 -16.25
N SER A 402 -11.73 -16.28 -15.73
CA SER A 402 -11.56 -17.13 -14.55
C SER A 402 -11.31 -16.35 -13.26
N VAL A 403 -10.99 -15.04 -13.36
CA VAL A 403 -10.68 -14.19 -12.21
C VAL A 403 -11.91 -14.08 -11.30
N ASN A 404 -11.74 -14.42 -10.02
CA ASN A 404 -12.77 -14.26 -9.01
C ASN A 404 -12.53 -13.05 -8.11
N VAL A 405 -11.26 -12.69 -7.94
CA VAL A 405 -10.81 -11.61 -7.07
C VAL A 405 -9.75 -10.82 -7.79
N THR A 406 -9.83 -9.49 -7.78
CA THR A 406 -8.67 -8.63 -8.02
C THR A 406 -8.10 -8.12 -6.70
N TYR A 407 -6.78 -7.98 -6.65
CA TYR A 407 -6.08 -7.74 -5.41
C TYR A 407 -4.85 -6.86 -5.62
N GLU A 408 -4.65 -5.94 -4.67
CA GLU A 408 -3.39 -5.25 -4.47
C GLU A 408 -3.15 -5.02 -2.97
N LYS A 409 -1.95 -4.59 -2.60
CA LYS A 409 -1.60 -4.27 -1.21
C LYS A 409 -0.77 -3.00 -1.09
N LEU A 410 -0.83 -2.39 0.09
CA LEU A 410 0.11 -1.34 0.51
C LEU A 410 0.71 -1.66 1.88
N GLU A 411 1.89 -1.11 2.09
CA GLU A 411 2.76 -1.41 3.22
C GLU A 411 2.83 -0.31 4.29
N SER A 412 2.27 0.87 4.01
CA SER A 412 2.36 2.02 4.91
C SER A 412 1.19 2.98 4.68
N ASP A 413 1.01 3.89 5.63
CA ASP A 413 -0.02 4.95 5.57
C ASP A 413 0.51 6.27 4.96
N ASP A 414 1.79 6.31 4.55
CA ASP A 414 2.39 7.47 3.89
C ASP A 414 1.92 7.64 2.43
N PHE A 415 1.38 6.56 1.84
CA PHE A 415 0.80 6.50 0.51
C PHE A 415 -0.53 5.73 0.56
N ASP A 416 -1.55 6.18 -0.18
CA ASP A 416 -2.85 5.52 -0.23
C ASP A 416 -3.40 5.39 -1.66
N THR A 417 -4.52 4.67 -1.80
CA THR A 417 -5.15 4.36 -3.10
C THR A 417 -5.69 5.58 -3.85
N LEU A 418 -5.72 6.76 -3.21
CA LEU A 418 -6.05 8.05 -3.81
C LEU A 418 -4.81 8.92 -4.05
N ASP A 419 -3.59 8.45 -3.79
CA ASP A 419 -2.38 9.23 -4.06
C ASP A 419 -1.89 9.18 -5.50
N CYS A 420 -2.32 8.18 -6.27
CA CYS A 420 -1.96 8.04 -7.66
C CYS A 420 -3.13 7.53 -8.49
N CYS A 421 -3.27 8.03 -9.73
CA CYS A 421 -4.27 7.54 -10.66
C CYS A 421 -4.01 6.09 -11.11
N CYS A 422 -2.76 5.63 -11.03
CA CYS A 422 -2.39 4.28 -11.42
C CYS A 422 -3.13 3.22 -10.58
N PHE A 423 -3.53 3.52 -9.33
CA PHE A 423 -4.29 2.55 -8.52
C PHE A 423 -5.61 2.14 -9.16
N TYR A 424 -6.50 3.11 -9.44
CA TYR A 424 -7.74 2.78 -10.14
C TYR A 424 -7.49 2.35 -11.59
N GLY A 425 -6.46 2.91 -12.24
CA GLY A 425 -6.13 2.57 -13.62
C GLY A 425 -5.73 1.11 -13.80
N TYR A 426 -4.84 0.61 -12.94
CA TYR A 426 -4.39 -0.78 -12.96
C TYR A 426 -5.37 -1.71 -12.26
N HIS A 427 -5.67 -1.48 -10.98
CA HIS A 427 -6.49 -2.41 -10.20
C HIS A 427 -7.97 -2.28 -10.54
N GLY A 428 -8.50 -1.07 -10.52
CA GLY A 428 -9.88 -0.83 -10.95
C GLY A 428 -10.09 -1.22 -12.42
N GLY A 429 -9.16 -0.88 -13.31
CA GLY A 429 -9.19 -1.29 -14.72
C GLY A 429 -9.13 -2.81 -14.90
N PHE A 430 -8.35 -3.52 -14.08
CA PHE A 430 -8.32 -4.98 -14.07
C PHE A 430 -9.69 -5.54 -13.66
N THR A 431 -10.29 -5.01 -12.58
CA THR A 431 -11.64 -5.40 -12.18
C THR A 431 -12.63 -5.19 -13.32
N CYS A 432 -12.65 -4.00 -13.93
CA CYS A 432 -13.51 -3.67 -15.06
C CYS A 432 -13.34 -4.66 -16.21
N ALA A 433 -12.10 -4.94 -16.61
CA ALA A 433 -11.80 -5.86 -17.70
C ALA A 433 -12.24 -7.30 -17.39
N ALA A 434 -12.00 -7.76 -16.16
CA ALA A 434 -12.42 -9.08 -15.72
C ALA A 434 -13.95 -9.22 -15.66
N GLU A 435 -14.67 -8.22 -15.15
CA GLU A 435 -16.14 -8.20 -15.11
C GLU A 435 -16.74 -8.15 -16.51
N THR A 436 -16.27 -7.24 -17.37
CA THR A 436 -16.74 -7.11 -18.77
C THR A 436 -16.54 -8.41 -19.55
N VAL A 437 -15.35 -9.01 -19.46
CA VAL A 437 -15.02 -10.22 -20.23
C VAL A 437 -15.70 -11.48 -19.70
N SER A 438 -15.88 -11.58 -18.38
CA SER A 438 -16.50 -12.75 -17.74
C SER A 438 -18.02 -12.69 -17.68
N GLY A 439 -18.60 -11.48 -17.70
CA GLY A 439 -20.02 -11.22 -17.44
C GLY A 439 -20.43 -11.51 -15.99
N LYS A 440 -19.46 -11.61 -15.07
CA LYS A 440 -19.67 -11.92 -13.65
C LYS A 440 -19.06 -10.82 -12.79
N LYS A 441 -19.63 -10.63 -11.60
CA LYS A 441 -19.04 -9.75 -10.60
C LYS A 441 -17.70 -10.30 -10.12
N VAL A 442 -16.71 -9.43 -9.97
CA VAL A 442 -15.39 -9.76 -9.45
C VAL A 442 -15.21 -9.05 -8.10
N GLU A 443 -14.74 -9.79 -7.11
CA GLU A 443 -14.48 -9.25 -5.78
C GLU A 443 -13.21 -8.38 -5.81
N VAL A 444 -13.21 -7.23 -5.15
CA VAL A 444 -12.08 -6.28 -5.15
C VAL A 444 -11.52 -6.18 -3.75
N TYR A 445 -10.37 -6.77 -3.50
CA TYR A 445 -9.76 -6.87 -2.16
C TYR A 445 -8.47 -6.07 -2.05
N PHE A 446 -8.15 -5.70 -0.82
CA PHE A 446 -6.98 -4.90 -0.47
C PHE A 446 -6.21 -5.54 0.67
N GLY A 447 -4.90 -5.67 0.49
CA GLY A 447 -3.95 -6.10 1.51
C GLY A 447 -3.33 -4.95 2.26
N ASP A 448 -3.25 -5.11 3.57
CA ASP A 448 -2.65 -4.14 4.47
C ASP A 448 -1.53 -4.79 5.27
N THR A 449 -0.32 -4.28 5.04
CA THR A 449 0.93 -4.78 5.65
C THR A 449 1.65 -3.69 6.45
N ARG A 450 0.90 -2.65 6.89
CA ARG A 450 1.41 -1.58 7.77
C ARG A 450 2.09 -2.14 9.01
N ASP A 451 1.50 -3.17 9.58
CA ASP A 451 2.13 -4.01 10.60
C ASP A 451 2.53 -5.36 9.96
N PRO A 452 3.82 -5.60 9.67
CA PRO A 452 4.28 -6.83 9.04
C PRO A 452 3.96 -8.09 9.87
N GLU A 453 3.80 -7.97 11.18
CA GLU A 453 3.47 -9.11 12.03
C GLU A 453 2.00 -9.50 11.93
N ARG A 454 1.13 -8.55 11.54
CA ARG A 454 -0.33 -8.66 11.51
C ARG A 454 -0.90 -8.19 10.17
N PRO A 455 -0.53 -8.84 9.05
CA PRO A 455 -1.13 -8.54 7.77
C PRO A 455 -2.63 -8.78 7.82
N SER A 456 -3.40 -7.94 7.13
CA SER A 456 -4.86 -8.07 7.07
C SER A 456 -5.36 -7.87 5.65
N VAL A 457 -6.50 -8.48 5.33
CA VAL A 457 -7.20 -8.31 4.06
C VAL A 457 -8.59 -7.74 4.34
N ARG A 458 -9.03 -6.81 3.49
CA ARG A 458 -10.37 -6.23 3.53
C ARG A 458 -10.91 -6.01 2.12
N GLU A 459 -12.19 -5.68 2.00
CA GLU A 459 -12.71 -5.19 0.73
C GLU A 459 -12.10 -3.83 0.38
N MET A 460 -11.79 -3.60 -0.90
CA MET A 460 -11.28 -2.30 -1.35
C MET A 460 -12.29 -1.18 -1.08
N LYS A 461 -13.60 -1.50 -1.12
CA LYS A 461 -14.66 -0.59 -0.68
C LYS A 461 -14.42 -0.05 0.74
N GLU A 462 -14.12 -0.92 1.70
CA GLU A 462 -13.83 -0.51 3.08
C GLU A 462 -12.56 0.35 3.17
N GLU A 463 -11.54 0.04 2.36
CA GLU A 463 -10.31 0.85 2.29
C GLU A 463 -10.58 2.24 1.70
N MET A 464 -11.42 2.34 0.67
CA MET A 464 -11.86 3.61 0.09
C MET A 464 -12.63 4.46 1.09
N GLU A 465 -13.57 3.85 1.82
CA GLU A 465 -14.29 4.54 2.90
C GLU A 465 -13.35 5.01 4.01
N ARG A 466 -12.38 4.17 4.41
CA ARG A 466 -11.35 4.55 5.37
C ARG A 466 -10.53 5.72 4.86
N THR A 467 -10.07 5.69 3.60
CA THR A 467 -9.23 6.77 3.03
C THR A 467 -10.03 8.07 2.93
N ALA A 468 -11.31 8.00 2.56
CA ALA A 468 -12.20 9.15 2.56
C ALA A 468 -12.33 9.78 3.96
N ARG A 469 -12.64 8.98 4.99
CA ARG A 469 -12.83 9.47 6.38
C ARG A 469 -11.54 9.95 7.04
N THR A 470 -10.44 9.26 6.80
CA THR A 470 -9.17 9.54 7.50
C THR A 470 -8.36 10.62 6.82
N ARG A 471 -8.55 10.86 5.52
CA ARG A 471 -7.77 11.83 4.75
C ARG A 471 -8.67 12.81 4.01
N LEU A 472 -9.27 12.41 2.88
CA LEU A 472 -9.94 13.34 1.95
C LEU A 472 -10.95 14.26 2.65
N LEU A 473 -11.78 13.73 3.54
CA LEU A 473 -12.82 14.45 4.28
C LEU A 473 -12.44 14.72 5.75
N ASN A 474 -11.18 14.48 6.13
CA ASN A 474 -10.70 14.73 7.48
C ASN A 474 -10.27 16.21 7.62
N PRO A 475 -10.87 16.98 8.53
CA PRO A 475 -10.51 18.38 8.75
C PRO A 475 -9.01 18.60 9.02
N ALA A 476 -8.35 17.70 9.78
CA ALA A 476 -6.92 17.83 10.06
C ALA A 476 -6.07 17.71 8.78
N TRP A 477 -6.43 16.77 7.89
CA TRP A 477 -5.74 16.60 6.61
C TRP A 477 -6.00 17.79 5.68
N ILE A 478 -7.26 18.25 5.61
CA ILE A 478 -7.67 19.40 4.80
C ILE A 478 -6.94 20.66 5.25
N GLU A 479 -6.91 20.97 6.54
CA GLU A 479 -6.15 22.11 7.08
C GLU A 479 -4.65 21.96 6.83
N GLY A 480 -4.14 20.72 6.91
CA GLY A 480 -2.80 20.36 6.47
C GLY A 480 -2.51 20.84 5.04
N LYS A 481 -3.39 20.53 4.09
CA LYS A 481 -3.27 20.97 2.69
C LYS A 481 -3.46 22.47 2.52
N LYS A 482 -4.40 23.07 3.25
CA LYS A 482 -4.69 24.52 3.15
C LYS A 482 -3.47 25.38 3.45
N ARG A 483 -2.57 24.94 4.34
CA ARG A 483 -1.30 25.63 4.62
C ARG A 483 -0.36 25.77 3.41
N HIS A 484 -0.60 25.02 2.34
CA HIS A 484 0.23 25.03 1.12
C HIS A 484 -0.47 25.66 -0.09
N GLY A 485 -1.54 26.42 0.12
CA GLY A 485 -2.22 27.24 -0.89
C GLY A 485 -2.50 26.50 -2.20
N TYR A 486 -1.96 27.01 -3.31
CA TYR A 486 -2.17 26.45 -4.66
C TYR A 486 -1.92 24.94 -4.74
N LYS A 487 -0.79 24.44 -4.23
CA LYS A 487 -0.46 23.01 -4.33
C LYS A 487 -1.37 22.15 -3.46
N GLY A 488 -1.77 22.68 -2.30
CA GLY A 488 -2.78 22.05 -1.45
C GLY A 488 -4.11 21.87 -2.17
N ALA A 489 -4.55 22.89 -2.92
CA ALA A 489 -5.77 22.82 -3.72
C ALA A 489 -5.68 21.80 -4.86
N VAL A 490 -4.52 21.71 -5.52
CA VAL A 490 -4.25 20.68 -6.55
C VAL A 490 -4.35 19.27 -5.95
N ASP A 491 -3.71 19.03 -4.80
CA ASP A 491 -3.77 17.72 -4.11
C ASP A 491 -5.20 17.27 -3.81
N ILE A 492 -6.05 18.19 -3.36
CA ILE A 492 -7.47 17.92 -3.07
C ILE A 492 -8.19 17.55 -4.37
N SER A 493 -8.06 18.37 -5.40
CA SER A 493 -8.71 18.16 -6.70
C SER A 493 -8.30 16.84 -7.36
N GLU A 494 -7.00 16.52 -7.34
CA GLU A 494 -6.50 15.25 -7.87
C GLU A 494 -7.09 14.03 -7.13
N ARG A 495 -7.21 14.10 -5.80
CA ARG A 495 -7.83 13.02 -5.01
C ARG A 495 -9.30 12.84 -5.34
N VAL A 496 -10.07 13.92 -5.52
CA VAL A 496 -11.47 13.84 -5.98
C VAL A 496 -11.55 13.17 -7.35
N GLY A 497 -10.67 13.55 -8.29
CA GLY A 497 -10.59 12.90 -9.60
C GLY A 497 -10.28 11.40 -9.51
N ARG A 498 -9.49 10.97 -8.53
CA ARG A 498 -9.17 9.54 -8.29
C ARG A 498 -10.32 8.78 -7.61
N VAL A 499 -11.12 9.44 -6.77
CA VAL A 499 -12.39 8.88 -6.28
C VAL A 499 -13.32 8.60 -7.46
N TYR A 500 -13.45 9.55 -8.40
CA TYR A 500 -14.18 9.33 -9.65
C TYR A 500 -13.62 8.15 -10.46
N GLY A 501 -12.29 8.07 -10.63
CA GLY A 501 -11.64 6.95 -11.32
C GLY A 501 -12.01 5.59 -10.74
N TRP A 502 -11.90 5.42 -9.41
CA TRP A 502 -12.30 4.18 -8.73
C TRP A 502 -13.78 3.85 -8.91
N ALA A 503 -14.66 4.87 -8.86
CA ALA A 503 -16.08 4.68 -9.06
C ALA A 503 -16.40 4.24 -10.50
N ALA A 504 -15.72 4.84 -11.50
CA ALA A 504 -15.90 4.50 -12.91
C ALA A 504 -15.43 3.08 -13.23
N THR A 505 -14.31 2.63 -12.65
CA THR A 505 -13.68 1.36 -13.03
C THR A 505 -14.17 0.17 -12.19
N ALA A 506 -14.48 0.36 -10.91
CA ALA A 506 -14.76 -0.76 -9.99
C ALA A 506 -16.09 -0.64 -9.24
N ASP A 507 -16.82 0.48 -9.32
CA ASP A 507 -18.12 0.68 -8.65
C ASP A 507 -18.07 0.41 -7.13
N ILE A 508 -16.98 0.82 -6.49
CA ILE A 508 -16.72 0.60 -5.06
C ILE A 508 -16.86 1.86 -4.18
N VAL A 509 -17.27 2.99 -4.77
CA VAL A 509 -17.39 4.28 -4.06
C VAL A 509 -18.86 4.53 -3.74
N GLU A 510 -19.16 4.72 -2.46
CA GLU A 510 -20.51 5.01 -1.98
C GLU A 510 -20.91 6.48 -2.17
N ASN A 511 -22.20 6.74 -2.37
CA ASN A 511 -22.74 8.10 -2.58
C ASN A 511 -22.35 9.08 -1.47
N TRP A 512 -22.33 8.64 -0.21
CA TRP A 512 -21.97 9.51 0.91
C TRP A 512 -20.56 10.12 0.79
N VAL A 513 -19.65 9.45 0.07
CA VAL A 513 -18.31 9.98 -0.19
C VAL A 513 -18.42 11.19 -1.14
N PHE A 514 -19.24 11.09 -2.18
CA PHE A 514 -19.51 12.19 -3.10
C PHE A 514 -20.28 13.33 -2.42
N ASP A 515 -21.31 13.01 -1.63
CA ASP A 515 -22.04 14.00 -0.82
C ASP A 515 -21.06 14.77 0.07
N GLY A 516 -20.19 14.05 0.80
CA GLY A 516 -19.16 14.67 1.64
C GLY A 516 -18.16 15.53 0.87
N ILE A 517 -17.80 15.18 -0.37
CA ILE A 517 -16.94 16.00 -1.24
C ILE A 517 -17.67 17.28 -1.64
N VAL A 518 -18.93 17.18 -2.06
CA VAL A 518 -19.76 18.34 -2.42
C VAL A 518 -19.91 19.26 -1.21
N ASP A 519 -20.36 18.74 -0.07
CA ASP A 519 -20.57 19.50 1.17
C ASP A 519 -19.30 20.25 1.58
N THR A 520 -18.17 19.54 1.59
CA THR A 520 -16.91 20.06 2.13
C THR A 520 -16.22 21.03 1.18
N PHE A 521 -16.18 20.73 -0.12
CA PHE A 521 -15.34 21.46 -1.08
C PHE A 521 -16.11 22.40 -1.99
N VAL A 522 -17.41 22.15 -2.21
CA VAL A 522 -18.24 22.90 -3.15
C VAL A 522 -19.32 23.69 -2.43
N ALA A 523 -20.06 23.11 -1.48
CA ALA A 523 -21.18 23.77 -0.81
C ALA A 523 -20.72 24.72 0.31
N ASP A 524 -19.63 24.37 1.02
CA ASP A 524 -19.06 25.21 2.05
C ASP A 524 -18.52 26.53 1.50
N LYS A 525 -18.94 27.64 2.13
CA LYS A 525 -18.63 28.99 1.64
C LYS A 525 -17.17 29.36 1.90
N GLU A 526 -16.62 28.98 3.04
CA GLU A 526 -15.24 29.31 3.39
C GLU A 526 -14.26 28.55 2.50
N MET A 527 -14.53 27.28 2.25
CA MET A 527 -13.74 26.43 1.37
C MET A 527 -13.77 26.94 -0.08
N ARG A 528 -14.95 27.31 -0.60
CA ARG A 528 -15.05 27.92 -1.93
C ARG A 528 -14.22 29.19 -2.05
N GLU A 529 -14.27 30.07 -1.05
CA GLU A 529 -13.50 31.31 -1.09
C GLU A 529 -11.99 31.01 -1.02
N TRP A 530 -11.59 30.07 -0.16
CA TRP A 530 -10.21 29.60 -0.11
C TRP A 530 -9.72 29.04 -1.46
N PHE A 531 -10.53 28.24 -2.16
CA PHE A 531 -10.20 27.78 -3.51
C PHE A 531 -10.12 28.94 -4.51
N LYS A 532 -11.04 29.90 -4.50
CA LYS A 532 -10.98 31.05 -5.40
C LYS A 532 -9.70 31.86 -5.23
N GLU A 533 -9.26 32.04 -3.98
CA GLU A 533 -8.04 32.75 -3.65
C GLU A 533 -6.78 31.97 -4.05
N ASN A 534 -6.76 30.65 -3.84
CA ASN A 534 -5.54 29.83 -3.96
C ASN A 534 -5.42 29.09 -5.30
N ASN A 535 -6.51 28.55 -5.83
CA ASN A 535 -6.57 27.86 -7.12
C ASN A 535 -8.05 27.65 -7.59
N PRO A 536 -8.63 28.60 -8.36
CA PRO A 536 -10.01 28.47 -8.83
C PRO A 536 -10.20 27.33 -9.85
N TRP A 537 -9.14 26.92 -10.56
CA TRP A 537 -9.20 25.82 -11.52
C TRP A 537 -9.34 24.45 -10.83
N ALA A 538 -8.76 24.30 -9.63
CA ALA A 538 -8.94 23.08 -8.84
C ALA A 538 -10.41 22.88 -8.42
N LEU A 539 -11.11 23.97 -8.07
CA LEU A 539 -12.54 23.93 -7.73
C LEU A 539 -13.41 23.67 -8.97
N GLU A 540 -13.10 24.31 -10.10
CA GLU A 540 -13.79 24.04 -11.36
C GLU A 540 -13.64 22.56 -11.76
N GLU A 541 -12.44 22.00 -11.65
CA GLU A 541 -12.18 20.59 -11.92
C GLU A 541 -13.02 19.67 -11.03
N ILE A 542 -13.06 19.94 -9.72
CA ILE A 542 -13.86 19.18 -8.75
C ILE A 542 -15.34 19.20 -9.17
N ALA A 543 -15.90 20.38 -9.42
CA ALA A 543 -17.30 20.53 -9.81
C ALA A 543 -17.59 19.82 -11.14
N ARG A 544 -16.71 19.98 -12.13
CA ARG A 544 -16.83 19.34 -13.46
C ARG A 544 -16.83 17.83 -13.36
N ARG A 545 -15.92 17.23 -12.56
CA ARG A 545 -15.86 15.78 -12.34
C ARG A 545 -17.10 15.27 -11.60
N LEU A 546 -17.60 15.99 -10.60
CA LEU A 546 -18.82 15.63 -9.86
C LEU A 546 -20.05 15.63 -10.79
N LEU A 547 -20.23 16.67 -11.60
CA LEU A 547 -21.32 16.72 -12.57
C LEU A 547 -21.24 15.60 -13.60
N GLU A 548 -20.03 15.28 -14.09
CA GLU A 548 -19.81 14.13 -14.97
C GLU A 548 -20.20 12.81 -14.30
N THR A 549 -19.90 12.63 -13.00
CA THR A 549 -20.33 11.43 -12.26
C THR A 549 -21.85 11.29 -12.16
N VAL A 550 -22.57 12.42 -12.05
CA VAL A 550 -24.04 12.46 -12.06
C VAL A 550 -24.58 12.12 -13.44
N GLU A 551 -24.05 12.74 -14.50
CA GLU A 551 -24.48 12.48 -15.89
C GLU A 551 -24.28 11.01 -16.28
N ARG A 552 -23.20 10.39 -15.80
CA ARG A 552 -22.90 8.96 -16.02
C ARG A 552 -23.67 8.01 -15.08
N GLY A 553 -24.47 8.51 -14.16
CA GLY A 553 -25.23 7.70 -13.18
C GLY A 553 -24.38 6.99 -12.13
N ILE A 554 -23.10 7.38 -11.99
CA ILE A 554 -22.16 6.86 -10.99
C ILE A 554 -22.50 7.43 -9.62
N TYR A 555 -22.67 8.75 -9.56
CA TYR A 555 -23.10 9.46 -8.36
C TYR A 555 -24.60 9.74 -8.43
N LYS A 556 -25.35 9.20 -7.45
CA LYS A 556 -26.78 9.44 -7.31
C LYS A 556 -27.03 10.60 -6.36
N ALA A 557 -26.78 11.81 -6.86
CA ALA A 557 -27.00 13.06 -6.15
C ALA A 557 -28.49 13.43 -6.05
N ASP A 558 -28.87 14.19 -5.02
CA ASP A 558 -30.16 14.88 -4.97
C ASP A 558 -30.12 16.21 -5.76
N GLU A 559 -31.28 16.85 -5.94
CA GLU A 559 -31.38 18.11 -6.70
C GLU A 559 -30.63 19.27 -6.02
N GLU A 560 -30.45 19.25 -4.70
CA GLU A 560 -29.74 20.30 -3.96
C GLU A 560 -28.24 20.22 -4.20
N HIS A 561 -27.65 19.02 -4.20
CA HIS A 561 -26.24 18.80 -4.51
C HIS A 561 -25.89 19.09 -5.97
N ILE A 562 -26.86 18.98 -6.89
CA ILE A 562 -26.67 19.29 -8.31
C ILE A 562 -26.70 20.80 -8.58
N GLN A 563 -27.49 21.56 -7.82
CA GLN A 563 -27.65 23.01 -7.96
C GLN A 563 -26.48 23.79 -7.35
#